data_AF-A0A2D2MCA0-F1
#
_entry.id   AF-A0A2D2MCA0-F1
#
_cell.length_a   1.000
_cell.length_b   1.000
_cell.length_c   1.000
_cell.angle_alpha   90.00
_cell.angle_beta   90.00
_cell.angle_gamma   90.00
#
_symmetry.space_group_name_H-M   'P 1'
#
loop_
_entity.id
_entity.type
_entity.pdbx_description
1 polymer ?
#
loop_
_entity_poly.entity_id
_entity_poly.type
_entity_poly.pdbx_seq_one_letter_code
_entity_poly.pdbx_strand_id
1 'polypeptide(L)'
;MPFRSDLIVKAVNGSPLWDLVRPLFFVTANGRPVTVPAGYRTDLASVPRPVWWLVPRDDEMARRPAVVHDYIYTNLTRKFTKAEADLVFYQALQEEGMHKPLAWLMYSAVRIGGRGNWSA
;
A
#
# COMPACT_ATOMS: atom_id res chain seq x y z
N MET A 1 -0.26 -16.13 -5.54
CA MET A 1 -0.21 -14.69 -5.85
C MET A 1 -1.48 -14.04 -5.34
N PRO A 2 -1.43 -13.30 -4.21
CA PRO A 2 -2.60 -12.65 -3.61
C PRO A 2 -3.09 -11.42 -4.38
N PHE A 3 -2.22 -10.84 -5.22
CA PHE A 3 -2.62 -9.90 -6.25
C PHE A 3 -3.18 -10.66 -7.44
N ARG A 4 -4.45 -10.39 -7.77
CA ARG A 4 -5.15 -11.00 -8.92
C ARG A 4 -5.15 -10.12 -10.16
N SER A 5 -4.64 -8.89 -10.06
CA SER A 5 -4.53 -7.97 -11.19
C SER A 5 -3.23 -7.17 -11.13
N ASP A 6 -2.72 -6.80 -12.31
CA ASP A 6 -1.59 -5.91 -12.44
C ASP A 6 -1.96 -4.48 -12.04
N LEU A 7 -1.04 -3.82 -11.33
CA LEU A 7 -1.18 -2.41 -11.00
C LEU A 7 -0.85 -1.57 -12.23
N ILE A 8 -1.89 -0.99 -12.84
CA ILE A 8 -1.74 0.02 -13.89
C ILE A 8 -2.14 1.37 -13.30
N VAL A 9 -1.15 2.24 -13.14
CA VAL A 9 -1.34 3.62 -12.67
C VAL A 9 -0.92 4.61 -13.73
N LYS A 10 -1.65 5.72 -13.83
CA LYS A 10 -1.34 6.84 -14.72
C LYS A 10 -1.04 8.07 -13.86
N ALA A 11 0.11 8.69 -14.09
CA ALA A 11 0.44 9.95 -13.44
C ALA A 11 -0.57 11.02 -13.87
N VAL A 12 -1.15 11.73 -12.91
CA VAL A 12 -2.03 12.86 -13.20
C VAL A 12 -1.15 14.05 -13.59
N ASN A 13 -1.35 14.56 -14.81
CA ASN A 13 -0.49 15.59 -15.37
C ASN A 13 -0.45 16.84 -14.47
N GLY A 14 0.74 17.22 -14.00
CA GLY A 14 0.93 18.37 -13.11
C GLY A 14 0.64 18.13 -11.62
N SER A 15 0.45 16.88 -11.18
CA SER A 15 0.19 16.52 -9.78
C SER A 15 1.07 15.35 -9.32
N PRO A 16 1.46 15.26 -8.03
CA PRO A 16 2.14 14.09 -7.47
C PRO A 16 1.23 12.85 -7.34
N LEU A 17 -0.05 12.96 -7.72
CA LEU A 17 -1.05 11.90 -7.61
C LEU A 17 -1.01 10.93 -8.80
N TRP A 18 -1.37 9.68 -8.50
CA TRP A 18 -1.50 8.59 -9.45
C TRP A 18 -2.95 8.13 -9.50
N ASP A 19 -3.51 8.05 -10.69
CA ASP A 19 -4.84 7.50 -10.93
C ASP A 19 -4.72 6.01 -11.31
N LEU A 20 -5.43 5.14 -10.59
CA LEU A 20 -5.53 3.74 -10.98
C LEU A 20 -6.33 3.60 -12.28
N VAL A 21 -5.70 3.06 -13.31
CA VAL A 21 -6.35 2.80 -14.61
C VAL A 21 -7.20 1.53 -14.54
N ARG A 22 -6.78 0.54 -13.72
CA ARG A 22 -7.47 -0.74 -13.53
C ARG A 22 -7.75 -1.00 -12.06
N PRO A 23 -8.83 -1.74 -11.74
CA PRO A 23 -9.09 -2.14 -10.36
C PRO A 23 -7.99 -3.09 -9.89
N LEU A 24 -7.45 -2.81 -8.70
CA LEU A 24 -6.49 -3.66 -8.02
C LEU A 24 -7.23 -4.61 -7.10
N PHE A 25 -7.13 -5.91 -7.37
CA PHE A 25 -7.72 -6.95 -6.54
C PHE A 25 -6.63 -7.59 -5.69
N PHE A 26 -6.75 -7.41 -4.38
CA PHE A 26 -5.84 -7.99 -3.41
C PHE A 26 -6.62 -8.82 -2.40
N VAL A 27 -6.12 -10.00 -2.06
CA VAL A 27 -6.65 -10.80 -0.95
C VAL A 27 -5.61 -10.78 0.16
N THR A 28 -5.99 -10.28 1.34
CA THR A 28 -5.09 -10.32 2.50
C THR A 28 -4.76 -11.75 2.88
N ALA A 29 -3.67 -11.98 3.60
CA ALA A 29 -3.34 -13.34 4.08
C ALA A 29 -4.44 -13.90 5.01
N ASN A 30 -5.23 -13.03 5.63
CA ASN A 30 -6.37 -13.39 6.46
C ASN A 30 -7.64 -13.72 5.63
N GLY A 31 -7.52 -13.82 4.30
CA GLY A 31 -8.63 -14.12 3.39
C GLY A 31 -9.62 -12.98 3.17
N ARG A 32 -9.31 -11.76 3.63
CA ARG A 32 -10.20 -10.59 3.41
C ARG A 32 -9.92 -10.00 2.03
N PRO A 33 -10.92 -9.94 1.12
CA PRO A 33 -10.73 -9.30 -0.17
C PRO A 33 -10.70 -7.77 0.01
N VAL A 34 -9.69 -7.14 -0.57
CA VAL A 34 -9.55 -5.69 -0.71
C VAL A 34 -9.58 -5.39 -2.20
N THR A 35 -10.57 -4.63 -2.62
CA THR A 35 -10.71 -4.20 -4.02
C THR A 35 -10.53 -2.69 -4.07
N VAL A 36 -9.46 -2.25 -4.72
CA VAL A 36 -9.24 -0.84 -5.01
C VAL A 36 -9.87 -0.57 -6.38
N PRO A 37 -10.89 0.29 -6.49
CA PRO A 37 -11.56 0.55 -7.76
C PRO A 37 -10.64 1.32 -8.72
N ALA A 38 -10.88 1.16 -10.03
CA ALA A 38 -10.29 2.05 -11.02
C ALA A 38 -10.77 3.49 -10.80
N GLY A 39 -9.89 4.46 -11.02
CA GLY A 39 -10.10 5.88 -10.70
C GLY A 39 -9.79 6.24 -9.24
N TYR A 40 -9.28 5.30 -8.43
CA TYR A 40 -8.74 5.66 -7.13
C TYR A 40 -7.46 6.47 -7.31
N ARG A 41 -7.43 7.66 -6.70
CA ARG A 41 -6.22 8.49 -6.61
C ARG A 41 -5.43 8.08 -5.39
N THR A 42 -4.23 7.58 -5.64
CA THR A 42 -3.23 7.30 -4.61
C THR A 42 -2.07 8.28 -4.80
N ASP A 43 -1.55 8.82 -3.71
CA ASP A 43 -0.38 9.69 -3.78
C ASP A 43 0.93 8.88 -3.83
N LEU A 44 0.88 7.56 -3.60
CA LEU A 44 2.02 6.67 -3.34
C LEU A 44 2.99 7.25 -2.28
N ALA A 45 2.57 8.28 -1.55
CA ALA A 45 3.34 9.15 -0.68
C ALA A 45 2.91 9.03 0.78
N SER A 46 1.78 8.37 1.06
CA SER A 46 1.45 7.84 2.39
C SER A 46 2.49 6.86 2.92
N VAL A 47 3.30 6.24 2.04
CA VAL A 47 4.48 5.49 2.47
C VAL A 47 5.55 6.50 2.93
N PRO A 48 6.01 6.44 4.20
CA PRO A 48 6.91 7.44 4.75
C PRO A 48 8.17 7.62 3.89
N ARG A 49 8.54 8.88 3.62
CA ARG A 49 9.75 9.25 2.84
C ARG A 49 11.04 8.52 3.25
N PRO A 50 11.28 8.14 4.53
CA PRO A 50 12.44 7.31 4.89
C PRO A 50 12.50 5.95 4.17
N VAL A 51 11.34 5.39 3.80
CA VAL A 51 11.25 4.11 3.08
C VAL A 51 11.71 4.26 1.63
N TRP A 52 11.54 5.44 1.02
CA TRP A 52 11.99 5.71 -0.35
C TRP A 52 13.52 5.74 -0.49
N TRP A 53 14.25 5.89 0.62
CA TRP A 53 15.71 5.77 0.60
C TRP A 53 16.18 4.32 0.50
N LEU A 54 15.36 3.37 0.98
CA LEU A 54 15.74 1.96 1.03
C LEU A 54 15.12 1.13 -0.09
N VAL A 55 13.90 1.47 -0.51
CA VAL A 55 13.23 0.85 -1.65
C VAL A 55 13.14 1.88 -2.76
N PRO A 56 13.70 1.60 -3.95
CA PRO A 56 13.55 2.50 -5.08
C PRO A 56 12.08 2.78 -5.32
N ARG A 57 11.73 4.05 -5.56
CA ARG A 57 10.35 4.47 -5.90
C ARG A 57 9.78 3.67 -7.08
N ASP A 58 10.66 3.14 -7.93
CA ASP A 58 10.29 2.33 -9.08
C ASP A 58 10.07 0.85 -8.80
N ASP A 59 10.30 0.36 -7.58
CA ASP A 59 10.13 -1.04 -7.26
C ASP A 59 8.65 -1.45 -7.32
N GLU A 60 8.32 -2.25 -8.34
CA GLU A 60 6.95 -2.69 -8.59
C GLU A 60 6.39 -3.49 -7.40
N MET A 61 7.26 -4.20 -6.67
CA MET A 61 6.91 -5.00 -5.49
C MET A 61 6.44 -4.13 -4.31
N ALA A 62 6.86 -2.87 -4.24
CA ALA A 62 6.45 -1.94 -3.20
C ALA A 62 5.24 -1.08 -3.58
N ARG A 63 5.06 -0.80 -4.88
CA ARG A 63 3.94 0.02 -5.36
C ARG A 63 2.59 -0.64 -5.12
N ARG A 64 2.44 -1.93 -5.42
CA ARG A 64 1.15 -2.64 -5.28
C ARG A 64 0.69 -2.68 -3.81
N PRO A 65 1.54 -3.08 -2.84
CA PRO A 65 1.21 -3.00 -1.42
C PRO A 65 0.91 -1.58 -0.94
N ALA A 66 1.64 -0.57 -1.45
CA ALA A 66 1.42 0.83 -1.08
C ALA A 66 0.01 1.29 -1.45
N VAL A 67 -0.46 1.00 -2.66
CA VAL A 67 -1.84 1.36 -3.08
C VAL A 67 -2.90 0.68 -2.22
N VAL A 68 -2.71 -0.61 -1.91
CA VAL A 68 -3.62 -1.35 -1.02
C VAL A 68 -3.66 -0.72 0.37
N HIS A 69 -2.49 -0.40 0.94
CA HIS A 69 -2.39 0.26 2.24
C HIS A 69 -3.10 1.61 2.23
N ASP A 70 -2.84 2.43 1.21
CA ASP A 70 -3.44 3.75 1.03
C ASP A 70 -4.98 3.69 0.94
N TYR A 71 -5.51 2.70 0.20
CA TYR A 71 -6.94 2.46 0.13
C TYR A 71 -7.53 2.00 1.46
N ILE A 72 -6.84 1.11 2.19
CA ILE A 72 -7.28 0.69 3.53
C ILE A 72 -7.30 1.88 4.48
N TYR A 73 -6.28 2.74 4.38
CA TYR A 73 -6.05 3.88 5.23
C TYR A 73 -7.00 5.06 4.96
N THR A 74 -7.64 5.10 3.79
CA THR A 74 -8.62 6.15 3.43
C THR A 74 -10.06 5.66 3.48
N ASN A 75 -10.33 4.46 2.96
CA ASN A 75 -11.69 3.95 2.73
C ASN A 75 -12.11 2.84 3.70
N LEU A 76 -11.15 2.14 4.32
CA LEU A 76 -11.44 0.99 5.19
C LEU A 76 -11.02 1.22 6.64
N THR A 77 -10.80 2.48 7.06
CA THR A 77 -10.46 2.85 8.45
C THR A 77 -11.51 2.44 9.47
N ARG A 78 -12.77 2.25 9.05
CA ARG A 78 -13.85 1.70 9.89
C ARG A 78 -13.84 0.17 10.00
N LYS A 79 -13.13 -0.54 9.12
CA LYS A 79 -13.13 -2.01 9.02
C LYS A 79 -11.82 -2.65 9.45
N PHE A 80 -10.73 -1.92 9.32
CA PHE A 80 -9.40 -2.33 9.78
C PHE A 80 -8.99 -1.41 10.90
N THR A 81 -8.07 -1.85 11.74
CA THR A 81 -7.31 -0.98 12.63
C THR A 81 -6.00 -0.57 11.95
N LYS A 82 -5.34 0.49 12.44
CA LYS A 82 -4.00 0.86 11.97
C LYS A 82 -3.04 -0.33 11.96
N ALA A 83 -3.03 -1.11 13.05
CA ALA A 83 -2.16 -2.27 13.18
C ALA A 83 -2.49 -3.36 12.16
N GLU A 84 -3.77 -3.60 11.86
CA GLU A 84 -4.15 -4.53 10.80
C GLU A 84 -3.78 -4.00 9.41
N ALA A 85 -3.94 -2.70 9.14
CA ALA A 85 -3.54 -2.11 7.86
C ALA A 85 -2.03 -2.23 7.63
N ASP A 86 -1.22 -1.92 8.65
CA ASP A 86 0.24 -2.05 8.60
C ASP A 86 0.66 -3.53 8.43
N LEU A 87 -0.03 -4.45 9.11
CA LEU A 87 0.23 -5.89 8.97
C LEU A 87 -0.12 -6.41 7.57
N VAL A 88 -1.25 -5.97 7.02
CA VAL A 88 -1.66 -6.30 5.65
C VAL A 88 -0.63 -5.82 4.64
N PHE A 89 -0.08 -4.61 4.84
CA PHE A 89 1.00 -4.08 4.01
C PHE A 89 2.27 -4.94 4.10
N TYR A 90 2.70 -5.32 5.31
CA TYR A 90 3.84 -6.22 5.51
C TYR A 90 3.66 -7.56 4.80
N GLN A 91 2.48 -8.17 4.94
CA GLN A 91 2.15 -9.44 4.28
C GLN A 91 2.16 -9.28 2.75
N ALA A 92 1.58 -8.21 2.23
CA ALA A 92 1.55 -7.93 0.79
C ALA A 92 2.96 -7.79 0.20
N LEU A 93 3.89 -7.16 0.94
CA LEU A 93 5.31 -7.07 0.53
C LEU A 93 5.99 -8.45 0.49
N GLN A 94 5.76 -9.29 1.50
CA GLN A 94 6.32 -10.64 1.53
C GLN A 94 5.80 -11.52 0.38
N GLU A 95 4.52 -11.37 0.04
CA GLU A 95 3.87 -12.11 -1.03
C GLU A 95 4.30 -11.68 -2.43
N GLU A 96 4.67 -10.40 -2.60
CA GLU A 96 5.35 -9.91 -3.79
C GLU A 96 6.81 -10.41 -3.89
N GLY A 97 7.30 -11.12 -2.87
CA GLY A 97 8.65 -11.72 -2.87
C GLY A 97 9.72 -10.79 -2.29
N MET A 98 9.33 -9.69 -1.64
CA MET A 98 10.29 -8.80 -1.01
C MET A 98 11.05 -9.51 0.11
N HIS A 99 12.36 -9.26 0.19
CA HIS A 99 13.20 -9.81 1.26
C HIS A 99 12.63 -9.44 2.64
N LYS A 100 12.45 -10.44 3.51
CA LYS A 100 11.91 -10.29 4.87
C LYS A 100 12.47 -9.10 5.67
N PRO A 101 13.80 -8.85 5.73
CA PRO A 101 14.32 -7.69 6.45
C PRO A 101 13.88 -6.34 5.85
N LEU A 102 13.77 -6.26 4.52
CA LEU A 102 13.31 -5.06 3.83
C LEU A 102 11.82 -4.81 4.13
N ALA A 103 10.99 -5.84 3.99
CA ALA A 103 9.57 -5.77 4.33
C ALA A 103 9.36 -5.38 5.80
N TRP A 104 10.17 -5.91 6.72
CA TRP A 104 10.09 -5.59 8.15
C TRP A 104 10.47 -4.13 8.43
N LEU A 105 11.45 -3.59 7.70
CA LEU A 105 11.80 -2.18 7.85
C LEU A 105 10.69 -1.28 7.31
N MET A 106 10.11 -1.61 6.15
CA MET A 106 8.97 -0.86 5.60
C MET A 106 7.78 -0.86 6.56
N TYR A 107 7.48 -2.03 7.13
CA TYR A 107 6.46 -2.19 8.18
C TYR A 107 6.75 -1.32 9.42
N SER A 108 7.99 -1.34 9.90
CA SER A 108 8.39 -0.53 11.05
C SER A 108 8.26 0.97 10.76
N ALA A 109 8.60 1.39 9.53
CA ALA A 109 8.47 2.78 9.11
C ALA A 109 7.01 3.24 9.05
N VAL A 110 6.09 2.46 8.45
CA VAL A 110 4.65 2.83 8.43
C VAL A 110 4.05 2.83 9.83
N ARG A 111 4.49 1.91 10.71
CA ARG A 111 4.01 1.82 12.08
C ARG A 111 4.37 3.07 12.89
N ILE A 112 5.60 3.55 12.74
CA ILE A 112 6.11 4.77 13.39
C ILE A 112 5.54 6.04 12.72
N GLY A 113 5.49 6.08 11.39
CA GLY A 113 5.12 7.26 10.59
C GLY A 113 3.61 7.51 10.44
N GLY A 114 2.76 6.49 10.55
CA GLY A 114 1.30 6.60 10.36
C GLY A 114 0.53 7.18 11.55
N ARG A 115 1.10 8.09 12.34
CA ARG A 115 0.41 8.70 13.50
C ARG A 115 -0.62 9.78 13.10
N GLY A 116 -0.58 10.30 11.88
CA GLY A 116 -1.33 11.50 11.49
C GLY A 116 -2.81 11.34 11.15
N ASN A 117 -3.30 10.13 10.83
CA ASN A 117 -4.67 9.95 10.30
C ASN A 117 -5.53 8.95 11.09
N TRP A 118 -4.98 8.39 12.16
CA TRP A 118 -5.71 7.54 13.11
C TRP A 118 -5.87 8.32 14.41
N SER A 119 -7.01 8.99 14.56
CA SER A 119 -7.46 9.39 15.89
C SER A 119 -7.83 8.11 16.64
N ALA A 120 -7.07 7.85 17.70
CA ALA A 120 -7.39 6.84 18.71
C ALA A 120 -8.78 7.10 19.32
#